data_AF-A0A090QLT7-F1
#
_entry.id   AF-A0A090QLT7-F1
#
_cell.length_a   1.000
_cell.length_b   1.000
_cell.length_c   1.000
_cell.angle_alpha   90.00
_cell.angle_beta   90.00
_cell.angle_gamma   90.00
#
_symmetry.space_group_name_H-M   'P 1'
#
loop_
_entity.id
_entity.type
_entity.pdbx_description
1 polymer ?
#
loop_
_entity_poly.entity_id
_entity_poly.type
_entity_poly.pdbx_seq_one_letter_code
_entity_poly.pdbx_strand_id
1 'polypeptide(L)'
;MIYRRVWVWWQNRYRTEALAALDTLGNTQNMTPSERSQALFRVLKTVLVYLDSRHASLFSEPFLQQLDRYTPHSQGGFNTALGQRWMQSLVNPTITLDASEGKALLATSRVWIKVHDPRLGQRDDAANMPEVQDPKLSAKERQ
;
A
#
# COMPACT_ATOMS: atom_id res chain seq x y z
N MET A 1 17.22 17.07 12.77
CA MET A 1 15.76 17.17 13.01
C MET A 1 14.91 17.46 11.77
N ILE A 2 15.48 17.84 10.62
CA ILE A 2 14.73 18.14 9.38
C ILE A 2 14.21 16.86 8.68
N TYR A 3 15.02 15.79 8.69
CA TYR A 3 14.67 14.49 8.08
C TYR A 3 13.33 13.91 8.55
N ARG A 4 13.03 13.97 9.86
CA ARG A 4 11.75 13.47 10.41
C ARG A 4 10.54 14.27 9.92
N ARG A 5 10.67 15.59 9.76
CA ARG A 5 9.57 16.45 9.30
C ARG A 5 9.27 16.23 7.83
N VAL A 6 10.32 16.14 7.01
CA VAL A 6 10.19 15.81 5.58
C VAL A 6 9.55 14.43 5.42
N TRP A 7 10.02 13.43 6.17
CA TRP A 7 9.45 12.07 6.13
C TRP A 7 7.97 12.03 6.51
N VAL A 8 7.57 12.69 7.61
CA VAL A 8 6.15 12.76 8.02
C VAL A 8 5.29 13.52 7.01
N TRP A 9 5.80 14.62 6.45
CA TRP A 9 5.08 15.39 5.43
C TRP A 9 4.89 14.57 4.15
N TRP A 10 5.93 13.89 3.69
CA TRP A 10 5.87 12.98 2.55
C TRP A 10 4.92 11.81 2.82
N GLN A 11 4.92 11.26 4.03
CA GLN A 11 4.01 10.18 4.39
C GLN A 11 2.54 10.58 4.39
N ASN A 12 2.24 11.80 4.82
CA ASN A 12 0.88 12.30 4.81
C ASN A 12 0.41 12.65 3.40
N ARG A 13 1.31 13.13 2.53
CA ARG A 13 0.95 13.56 1.17
C ARG A 13 0.39 12.41 0.31
N TYR A 14 1.12 11.31 0.17
CA TYR A 14 0.67 10.20 -0.68
C TYR A 14 -0.63 9.57 -0.15
N ARG A 15 -0.81 9.52 1.18
CA ARG A 15 -2.04 9.03 1.81
C ARG A 15 -3.23 9.92 1.49
N THR A 16 -3.06 11.24 1.58
CA THR A 16 -4.11 12.20 1.22
C THR A 16 -4.49 12.09 -0.25
N GLU A 17 -3.51 12.01 -1.16
CA GLU A 17 -3.75 11.84 -2.59
C GLU A 17 -4.47 10.52 -2.89
N ALA A 18 -4.05 9.41 -2.26
CA ALA A 18 -4.71 8.13 -2.40
C ALA A 18 -6.16 8.15 -1.88
N LEU A 19 -6.40 8.75 -0.70
CA LEU A 19 -7.76 8.88 -0.15
C LEU A 19 -8.67 9.73 -1.04
N ALA A 20 -8.16 10.84 -1.60
CA ALA A 20 -8.91 11.67 -2.53
C ALA A 20 -9.27 10.92 -3.82
N ALA A 21 -8.35 10.09 -4.33
CA ALA A 21 -8.63 9.21 -5.47
C ALA A 21 -9.71 8.17 -5.13
N LEU A 22 -9.64 7.53 -3.96
CA LEU A 22 -10.68 6.58 -3.50
C LEU A 22 -12.05 7.26 -3.26
N ASP A 23 -12.07 8.54 -2.91
CA ASP A 23 -13.31 9.31 -2.79
C ASP A 23 -13.94 9.56 -4.16
N THR A 24 -13.13 10.01 -5.11
CA THR A 24 -13.52 10.22 -6.51
C THR A 24 -14.11 8.94 -7.12
N LEU A 25 -13.47 7.78 -6.90
CA LEU A 25 -13.96 6.49 -7.40
C LEU A 25 -15.31 6.05 -6.81
N GLY A 26 -15.56 6.40 -5.55
CA GLY A 26 -16.83 6.10 -4.87
C GLY A 26 -17.98 7.00 -5.36
N ASN A 27 -17.68 8.25 -5.69
CA ASN A 27 -18.67 9.25 -6.07
C ASN A 27 -18.94 9.30 -7.59
N THR A 28 -18.05 8.74 -8.41
CA THR A 28 -18.22 8.72 -9.87
C THR A 28 -19.28 7.69 -10.28
N GLN A 29 -20.42 8.20 -10.75
CA GLN A 29 -21.56 7.39 -11.20
C GLN A 29 -21.40 6.84 -12.63
N ASN A 30 -20.58 7.48 -13.47
CA ASN A 30 -20.42 7.15 -14.89
C ASN A 30 -19.32 6.11 -15.17
N MET A 31 -18.77 5.46 -14.14
CA MET A 31 -17.76 4.40 -14.31
C MET A 31 -18.39 3.01 -14.30
N THR A 32 -18.00 2.19 -15.26
CA THR A 32 -18.30 0.77 -15.27
C THR A 32 -17.61 0.06 -14.09
N PRO A 33 -18.12 -1.12 -13.65
CA PRO A 33 -17.47 -1.90 -12.59
C PRO A 33 -16.01 -2.25 -12.89
N SER A 34 -15.69 -2.55 -14.16
CA SER A 34 -14.35 -2.89 -14.60
C SER A 34 -13.40 -1.68 -14.54
N GLU A 35 -13.84 -0.51 -15.01
CA GLU A 35 -13.04 0.72 -14.91
C GLU A 35 -12.77 1.10 -13.46
N ARG A 36 -13.79 1.00 -12.59
CA ARG A 36 -13.62 1.26 -11.16
C ARG A 36 -12.62 0.29 -10.53
N SER A 37 -12.68 -0.99 -10.90
CA SER A 37 -11.75 -2.02 -10.41
C SER A 37 -10.32 -1.77 -10.84
N GLN A 38 -10.10 -1.37 -12.09
CA GLN A 38 -8.79 -1.01 -12.62
C GLN A 38 -8.23 0.25 -11.96
N ALA A 39 -9.06 1.28 -11.78
CA ALA A 39 -8.63 2.51 -11.15
C ALA A 39 -8.28 2.28 -9.66
N LEU A 40 -9.06 1.46 -8.95
CA LEU A 40 -8.74 1.04 -7.58
C LEU A 40 -7.38 0.33 -7.51
N PHE A 41 -7.13 -0.59 -8.46
CA PHE A 41 -5.84 -1.29 -8.55
C PHE A 41 -4.70 -0.31 -8.75
N ARG A 42 -4.83 0.64 -9.68
CA ARG A 42 -3.80 1.66 -9.94
C ARG A 42 -3.50 2.49 -8.69
N VAL A 43 -4.51 2.90 -7.92
CA VAL A 43 -4.30 3.67 -6.68
C VAL A 43 -3.48 2.85 -5.68
N LEU A 44 -3.91 1.62 -5.37
CA LEU A 44 -3.22 0.77 -4.40
C LEU A 44 -1.82 0.36 -4.88
N LYS A 45 -1.67 0.11 -6.19
CA LYS A 45 -0.40 -0.22 -6.82
C LYS A 45 0.59 0.92 -6.71
N THR A 46 0.18 2.15 -7.00
CA THR A 46 1.00 3.35 -6.84
C THR A 46 1.45 3.49 -5.38
N VAL A 47 0.57 3.26 -4.41
CA VAL A 47 0.94 3.31 -2.99
C VAL A 47 1.95 2.22 -2.63
N LEU A 48 1.78 0.98 -3.08
CA LEU A 48 2.78 -0.07 -2.84
C LEU A 48 4.15 0.24 -3.45
N VAL A 49 4.17 0.75 -4.68
CA VAL A 49 5.42 1.16 -5.36
C VAL A 49 6.07 2.34 -4.65
N TYR A 50 5.26 3.25 -4.10
CA TYR A 50 5.74 4.35 -3.28
C TYR A 50 6.38 3.86 -1.97
N LEU A 51 5.81 2.83 -1.34
CA LEU A 51 6.36 2.22 -0.13
C LEU A 51 7.67 1.47 -0.40
N ASP A 52 7.75 0.80 -1.55
CA ASP A 52 8.97 0.19 -2.07
C ASP A 52 8.83 -0.08 -3.58
N SER A 53 9.75 0.48 -4.37
CA SER A 53 9.76 0.34 -5.83
C SER A 53 9.84 -1.11 -6.32
N ARG A 54 10.40 -2.03 -5.52
CA ARG A 54 10.47 -3.47 -5.83
C ARG A 54 9.08 -4.10 -5.99
N HIS A 55 8.05 -3.50 -5.39
CA HIS A 55 6.67 -3.96 -5.55
C HIS A 55 6.06 -3.66 -6.91
N ALA A 56 6.76 -2.97 -7.83
CA ALA A 56 6.25 -2.62 -9.15
C ALA A 56 5.86 -3.83 -10.01
N SER A 57 6.55 -4.97 -9.86
CA SER A 57 6.24 -6.20 -10.60
C SER A 57 5.08 -7.03 -10.00
N LEU A 58 4.65 -6.76 -8.77
CA LEU A 58 3.65 -7.59 -8.09
C LEU A 58 2.27 -7.49 -8.74
N PHE A 59 1.64 -8.63 -9.02
CA PHE A 59 0.27 -8.70 -9.51
C PHE A 59 -0.43 -9.91 -8.90
N SER A 60 -1.75 -9.98 -9.01
CA SER A 60 -2.54 -11.12 -8.54
C SER A 60 -2.30 -11.41 -7.04
N GLU A 61 -2.21 -12.68 -6.66
CA GLU A 61 -2.00 -13.09 -5.28
C GLU A 61 -0.78 -12.45 -4.58
N PRO A 62 0.44 -12.40 -5.18
CA PRO A 62 1.58 -11.70 -4.58
C PRO A 62 1.30 -10.25 -4.22
N PHE A 63 0.49 -9.55 -5.03
CA PHE A 63 0.08 -8.18 -4.73
C PHE A 63 -0.84 -8.11 -3.50
N LEU A 64 -1.82 -9.02 -3.40
CA LEU A 64 -2.75 -9.06 -2.26
C LEU A 64 -2.04 -9.43 -0.96
N GLN A 65 -1.15 -10.43 -1.00
CA GLN A 65 -0.33 -10.82 0.15
C GLN A 65 0.54 -9.66 0.62
N GLN A 66 1.09 -8.87 -0.30
CA GLN A 66 1.91 -7.72 0.06
C GLN A 66 1.10 -6.62 0.74
N LEU A 67 -0.13 -6.32 0.28
CA LEU A 67 -1.02 -5.41 0.99
C LEU A 67 -1.25 -5.88 2.44
N ASP A 68 -1.46 -7.17 2.65
CA ASP A 68 -1.71 -7.75 3.97
C ASP A 68 -0.49 -7.66 4.89
N ARG A 69 0.73 -7.78 4.36
CA ARG A 69 1.97 -7.59 5.14
C ARG A 69 2.12 -6.17 5.68
N TYR A 70 1.53 -5.18 5.02
CA TYR A 70 1.53 -3.80 5.48
C TYR A 70 0.41 -3.50 6.50
N THR A 71 -0.49 -4.45 6.76
CA THR A 71 -1.61 -4.26 7.70
C THR A 71 -1.18 -4.57 9.14
N PRO A 72 -1.25 -3.60 10.08
CA PRO A 72 -1.00 -3.87 11.47
C PRO A 72 -2.16 -4.64 12.10
N HIS A 73 -1.86 -5.83 12.66
CA HIS A 73 -2.81 -6.76 13.30
C HIS A 73 -3.84 -7.36 12.32
N SER A 74 -4.49 -8.47 12.71
CA SER A 74 -5.42 -9.28 11.91
C SER A 74 -6.74 -8.58 11.52
N GLN A 75 -6.72 -7.28 11.23
CA GLN A 75 -7.81 -6.61 10.54
C GLN A 75 -7.85 -7.16 9.11
N GLY A 76 -9.04 -7.58 8.67
CA GLY A 76 -9.24 -8.36 7.45
C GLY A 76 -8.40 -7.90 6.25
N GLY A 77 -7.83 -8.89 5.55
CA GLY A 77 -6.89 -8.68 4.45
C GLY A 77 -7.54 -8.62 3.07
N PHE A 78 -6.69 -8.33 2.09
CA PHE A 78 -6.95 -8.40 0.67
C PHE A 78 -6.80 -9.82 0.14
N ASN A 79 -5.99 -10.69 0.74
CA ASN A 79 -5.83 -12.08 0.28
C ASN A 79 -7.02 -12.96 0.72
N THR A 80 -8.19 -12.65 0.18
CA THR A 80 -9.47 -13.34 0.40
C THR A 80 -10.07 -13.74 -0.95
N ALA A 81 -11.14 -14.54 -0.94
CA ALA A 81 -11.86 -14.89 -2.16
C ALA A 81 -12.30 -13.64 -2.97
N LEU A 82 -12.71 -12.56 -2.28
CA LEU A 82 -13.06 -11.30 -2.90
C LEU A 82 -11.86 -10.63 -3.57
N GLY A 83 -10.70 -10.59 -2.92
CA GLY A 83 -9.48 -10.03 -3.50
C GLY A 83 -8.98 -10.84 -4.70
N GLN A 84 -9.06 -12.17 -4.63
CA GLN A 84 -8.71 -13.04 -5.75
C GLN A 84 -9.65 -12.83 -6.95
N ARG A 85 -10.96 -12.74 -6.70
CA ARG A 85 -11.96 -12.41 -7.73
C ARG A 85 -11.72 -11.03 -8.34
N TRP A 86 -11.32 -10.05 -7.53
CA TRP A 86 -10.91 -8.74 -8.01
C TRP A 86 -9.69 -8.83 -8.93
N MET A 87 -8.65 -9.57 -8.58
CA MET A 87 -7.50 -9.77 -9.47
C MET A 87 -7.89 -10.41 -10.80
N GLN A 88 -8.83 -11.35 -10.77
CA GLN A 88 -9.37 -11.98 -11.98
C GLN A 88 -10.19 -10.99 -12.83
N SER A 89 -10.99 -10.11 -12.21
CA SER A 89 -11.79 -9.11 -12.95
C SER A 89 -10.92 -8.06 -13.67
N LEU A 90 -9.66 -7.88 -13.26
CA LEU A 90 -8.72 -7.00 -13.94
C LEU A 90 -8.23 -7.55 -15.28
N VAL A 91 -8.15 -8.88 -15.41
CA VAL A 91 -7.60 -9.56 -16.60
C VAL A 91 -8.67 -10.20 -17.47
N ASN A 92 -9.82 -10.55 -16.87
CA ASN A 92 -10.90 -11.22 -17.56
C ASN A 92 -12.17 -10.35 -17.59
N PRO A 93 -12.58 -9.83 -18.76
CA PRO A 93 -13.76 -8.96 -18.87
C PRO A 93 -15.08 -9.67 -18.57
N THR A 94 -15.11 -11.02 -18.56
CA THR A 94 -16.33 -11.77 -18.20
C THR A 94 -16.54 -11.86 -16.70
N ILE A 95 -15.49 -11.61 -15.91
CA ILE A 95 -15.56 -11.60 -14.45
C ILE A 95 -15.73 -10.16 -14.01
N THR A 96 -16.89 -9.83 -13.48
CA THR A 96 -17.16 -8.52 -12.88
C THR A 96 -17.41 -8.66 -11.39
N LEU A 97 -17.02 -7.62 -10.65
CA LEU A 97 -17.43 -7.45 -9.26
C LEU A 97 -18.83 -6.85 -9.24
N ASP A 98 -19.69 -7.37 -8.37
CA ASP A 98 -20.98 -6.75 -8.13
C ASP A 98 -20.85 -5.44 -7.33
N ALA A 99 -21.96 -4.71 -7.19
CA ALA A 99 -21.96 -3.43 -6.50
C ALA A 99 -21.59 -3.52 -5.02
N SER A 100 -21.92 -4.63 -4.35
CA SER A 100 -21.63 -4.88 -2.94
C SER A 100 -20.17 -5.25 -2.75
N GLU A 101 -19.64 -6.14 -3.59
CA GLU A 101 -18.23 -6.53 -3.67
C GLU A 101 -17.34 -5.31 -3.94
N GLY A 102 -17.71 -4.46 -4.91
CA GLY A 102 -17.00 -3.22 -5.21
C GLY A 102 -17.00 -2.22 -4.04
N LYS A 103 -18.13 -2.07 -3.34
CA LYS A 103 -18.21 -1.23 -2.12
C LYS A 103 -17.35 -1.78 -0.99
N ALA A 104 -17.37 -3.09 -0.78
CA ALA A 104 -16.55 -3.76 0.22
C ALA A 104 -15.06 -3.55 -0.05
N LEU A 105 -14.60 -3.78 -1.28
CA LEU A 105 -13.20 -3.53 -1.68
C LEU A 105 -12.80 -2.07 -1.50
N LEU A 106 -13.66 -1.13 -1.87
CA LEU A 106 -13.40 0.29 -1.68
C LEU A 106 -13.28 0.65 -0.19
N ALA A 107 -14.15 0.10 0.65
CA ALA A 107 -14.11 0.29 2.10
C ALA A 107 -12.82 -0.29 2.70
N THR A 108 -12.47 -1.54 2.36
CA THR A 108 -11.21 -2.18 2.78
C THR A 108 -10.00 -1.35 2.35
N SER A 109 -10.01 -0.84 1.11
CA SER A 109 -8.94 0.03 0.59
C SER A 109 -8.80 1.33 1.37
N ARG A 110 -9.92 1.98 1.72
CA ARG A 110 -9.91 3.20 2.54
C ARG A 110 -9.35 2.94 3.93
N VAL A 111 -9.73 1.83 4.56
CA VAL A 111 -9.18 1.42 5.86
C VAL A 111 -7.68 1.21 5.74
N TRP A 112 -7.25 0.40 4.76
CA TRP A 112 -5.85 0.09 4.54
C TRP A 112 -4.98 1.34 4.33
N ILE A 113 -5.41 2.30 3.49
CA ILE A 113 -4.64 3.54 3.29
C ILE A 113 -4.46 4.33 4.58
N LYS A 114 -5.44 4.30 5.49
CA LYS A 114 -5.36 4.99 6.79
C LYS A 114 -4.45 4.27 7.77
N VAL A 115 -4.49 2.94 7.81
CA VAL A 115 -3.89 2.16 8.91
C VAL A 115 -2.59 1.46 8.55
N HIS A 116 -2.25 1.28 7.26
CA HIS A 116 -1.06 0.53 6.88
C HIS A 116 0.21 1.13 7.53
N ASP A 117 1.15 0.27 7.90
CA ASP A 117 2.43 0.68 8.47
C ASP A 117 3.57 0.37 7.49
N PRO A 118 4.21 1.41 6.89
CA PRO A 118 5.34 1.26 5.97
C PRO A 118 6.49 0.40 6.51
N ARG A 119 6.62 0.24 7.83
CA ARG A 119 7.69 -0.55 8.47
C ARG A 119 7.42 -2.05 8.48
N LEU A 120 6.17 -2.49 8.32
CA LEU A 120 5.82 -3.91 8.41
C LEU A 120 6.12 -4.67 7.12
N GLY A 121 5.80 -4.09 5.96
CA GLY A 121 6.01 -4.74 4.66
C GLY A 121 7.43 -4.66 4.09
N GLN A 122 8.37 -4.01 4.80
CA GLN A 122 9.79 -3.92 4.42
C GLN A 122 10.66 -5.00 5.11
N ARG A 123 10.06 -5.92 5.87
CA ARG A 123 10.77 -6.79 6.83
C ARG A 123 11.67 -7.89 6.26
N ASP A 124 11.74 -8.06 4.94
CA ASP A 124 12.66 -9.05 4.36
C ASP A 124 14.14 -8.59 4.39
N ASP A 125 14.43 -7.31 4.67
CA ASP A 125 15.82 -6.79 4.68
C ASP A 125 16.38 -6.43 6.07
N ALA A 126 15.58 -6.46 7.13
CA ALA A 126 16.05 -6.09 8.48
C ALA A 126 17.08 -7.08 9.06
N ALA A 127 17.28 -8.24 8.42
CA ALA A 127 18.35 -9.17 8.75
C ALA A 127 19.70 -8.79 8.12
N ASN A 128 19.79 -7.74 7.27
CA ASN A 128 21.03 -7.42 6.56
C ASN A 128 21.28 -5.91 6.34
N MET A 129 20.92 -5.05 7.30
CA MET A 129 21.40 -3.67 7.31
C MET A 129 22.66 -3.60 8.19
N PRO A 130 23.80 -3.06 7.69
CA PRO A 130 25.00 -2.94 8.49
C PRO A 130 24.69 -2.05 9.69
N GLU A 131 25.03 -2.55 10.87
CA GLU A 131 25.13 -1.78 12.10
C GLU A 131 25.86 -0.48 11.77
N VAL A 132 25.14 0.65 11.87
CA VAL A 132 25.74 1.97 11.75
C VAL A 132 26.68 2.09 12.94
N GLN A 133 27.96 1.76 12.71
CA GLN A 133 29.01 1.98 13.69
C GLN A 133 29.09 3.50 13.90
N ASP A 134 28.70 3.93 15.09
CA ASP A 134 28.99 5.25 15.62
C ASP A 134 30.50 5.54 15.43
N PRO A 135 30.88 6.65 14.78
CA PRO A 135 32.26 7.10 14.86
C PRO A 135 32.54 7.45 16.32
N LYS A 136 33.38 6.62 16.94
CA LYS A 136 33.92 6.80 18.30
C LYS A 136 34.28 8.26 18.54
N LEU A 137 33.67 8.86 19.56
CA LEU A 137 34.23 9.99 20.28
C LEU A 137 35.62 9.56 20.79
N SER A 138 36.68 9.87 20.05
CA SER A 138 38.05 9.69 20.55
C SER A 138 38.47 10.97 21.27
N ALA A 139 38.17 11.01 22.56
CA ALA A 139 38.87 11.87 23.49
C ALA A 139 40.28 11.28 23.69
N LYS A 140 41.31 11.95 23.18
CA LYS A 140 42.64 12.10 23.78
C LYS A 140 43.62 12.66 22.75
N GLU A 141 43.96 13.93 22.90
CA GLU A 141 45.35 14.38 22.69
C GLU A 141 45.72 15.29 23.87
N ARG A 142 46.36 14.68 24.87
CA ARG A 142 47.31 15.33 25.74
C ARG A 142 48.67 14.78 25.34
N GLN A 143 49.52 15.64 24.79
CA GLN A 143 50.94 15.67 25.12
C GLN A 143 51.48 17.05 24.82
#